data_AF-A0A1B6GFC8-F1
#
_entry.id   AF-A0A1B6GFC8-F1
#
_cell.length_a   1.000
_cell.length_b   1.000
_cell.length_c   1.000
_cell.angle_alpha   90.00
_cell.angle_beta   90.00
_cell.angle_gamma   90.00
#
_symmetry.space_group_name_H-M   'P 1'
#
loop_
_entity.id
_entity.type
_entity.pdbx_description
1 polymer ?
#
loop_
_entity_poly.entity_id
_entity_poly.type
_entity_poly.pdbx_seq_one_letter_code
_entity_poly.pdbx_strand_id
1 'polypeptide(L)'
;NIQSSEQDDSILEDSSGSSRETGASGNVCRTEDTAERPNKLPLSSENSQQSSSKSSSTNRAVEFLNQLNGTVTQDGEMVLFVAEDLENKIKLSSPVSKPDDINVWSSGMPWLYRQSLSSHVAAIDSSILTDLETEIGKIATSVDSLTENLAGISHSMSALTVECLETYRDVVCKTCDAVDLNIKSTYQLMAKCEELSKSMKPIYKLAEHIKEIKHFLEIFENTMN
;
A
#
# COMPACT_ATOMS: atom_id res chain seq x y z
N ASN A 1 59.78 -63.18 20.87
CA ASN A 1 60.74 -62.07 20.73
C ASN A 1 60.15 -60.88 21.47
N ILE A 2 60.59 -60.69 22.74
CA ILE A 2 60.70 -59.45 23.54
C ILE A 2 59.45 -58.52 23.55
N GLN A 3 58.60 -58.47 24.60
CA GLN A 3 58.77 -57.79 25.92
C GLN A 3 58.78 -56.25 25.74
N SER A 4 58.15 -55.33 26.47
CA SER A 4 57.19 -55.19 27.58
C SER A 4 56.80 -53.68 27.63
N SER A 5 55.93 -53.30 28.57
CA SER A 5 55.80 -51.98 29.25
C SER A 5 54.52 -51.21 28.91
N GLU A 6 53.51 -51.11 29.79
CA GLU A 6 53.39 -50.42 31.11
C GLU A 6 53.20 -48.90 31.04
N GLN A 7 52.23 -48.44 31.86
CA GLN A 7 51.94 -47.07 32.33
C GLN A 7 51.40 -46.06 31.29
N ASP A 8 50.48 -45.13 31.57
CA ASP A 8 49.97 -44.58 32.84
C ASP A 8 48.63 -43.84 32.62
N ASP A 9 47.81 -43.81 33.67
CA ASP A 9 46.70 -42.87 33.87
C ASP A 9 47.22 -41.44 34.08
N SER A 10 46.41 -40.44 33.70
CA SER A 10 46.13 -39.16 34.41
C SER A 10 46.07 -37.89 33.52
N ILE A 11 44.82 -37.43 33.37
CA ILE A 11 44.30 -36.05 33.55
C ILE A 11 45.34 -34.91 33.60
N LEU A 12 45.19 -33.91 32.71
CA LEU A 12 45.08 -32.49 33.08
C LEU A 12 44.57 -31.64 31.92
N GLU A 13 43.53 -30.86 32.21
CA GLU A 13 43.13 -29.69 31.44
C GLU A 13 44.29 -28.68 31.39
N ASP A 14 44.41 -27.94 30.28
CA ASP A 14 44.38 -26.48 30.42
C ASP A 14 43.88 -25.78 29.16
N SER A 15 43.16 -24.69 29.41
CA SER A 15 42.75 -23.69 28.45
C SER A 15 43.94 -23.09 27.71
N SER A 16 43.78 -22.77 26.42
CA SER A 16 44.17 -21.46 25.84
C SER A 16 44.00 -21.46 24.33
N GLY A 17 43.15 -20.53 23.87
CA GLY A 17 43.37 -19.61 22.77
C GLY A 17 44.16 -20.01 21.52
N SER A 18 43.57 -19.60 20.39
CA SER A 18 44.23 -19.19 19.15
C SER A 18 44.58 -20.30 18.15
N SER A 19 43.66 -20.50 17.20
CA SER A 19 44.03 -20.81 15.82
C SER A 19 43.36 -19.82 14.87
N ARG A 20 44.20 -18.92 14.36
CA ARG A 20 44.00 -18.22 13.09
C ARG A 20 43.87 -19.28 12.00
N GLU A 21 42.82 -19.18 11.18
CA GLU A 21 42.89 -19.60 9.78
C GLU A 21 42.31 -18.53 8.87
N THR A 22 42.90 -18.51 7.70
CA THR A 22 43.03 -17.43 6.74
C THR A 22 41.90 -17.40 5.72
N GLY A 23 41.38 -16.19 5.47
CA GLY A 23 40.98 -15.66 4.17
C GLY A 23 40.17 -16.53 3.21
N ALA A 24 38.87 -16.26 3.12
CA ALA A 24 38.14 -16.25 1.85
C ALA A 24 36.92 -15.32 1.94
N SER A 25 37.08 -14.13 1.37
CA SER A 25 36.11 -13.19 0.78
C SER A 25 34.61 -13.33 1.12
N GLY A 26 34.08 -12.27 1.73
CA GLY A 26 32.64 -12.02 1.82
C GLY A 26 32.39 -10.68 2.52
N ASN A 27 32.41 -9.59 1.77
CA ASN A 27 32.13 -8.24 2.26
C ASN A 27 30.74 -8.17 2.94
N VAL A 28 30.72 -8.10 4.28
CA VAL A 28 29.54 -7.68 5.03
C VAL A 28 29.53 -6.16 5.03
N CYS A 29 28.81 -5.59 4.06
CA CYS A 29 28.44 -4.18 4.10
C CYS A 29 27.29 -4.04 5.09
N ARG A 30 27.55 -3.38 6.23
CA ARG A 30 26.49 -2.81 7.06
C ARG A 30 25.85 -1.69 6.25
N THR A 31 24.58 -1.85 5.90
CA THR A 31 23.76 -0.71 5.45
C THR A 31 22.55 -0.58 6.34
N GLU A 32 22.33 0.68 6.68
CA GLU A 32 21.47 1.20 7.71
C GLU A 32 19.99 0.99 7.42
N ASP A 33 19.25 1.02 8.51
CA ASP A 33 17.81 0.95 8.65
C ASP A 33 17.17 2.25 8.14
N THR A 34 16.62 2.24 6.93
CA THR A 34 15.58 3.19 6.49
C THR A 34 14.62 2.48 5.55
N ALA A 35 13.72 1.68 6.12
CA ALA A 35 12.55 1.18 5.41
C ALA A 35 11.51 2.32 5.25
N GLU A 36 11.74 3.25 4.32
CA GLU A 36 10.68 4.13 3.86
C GLU A 36 9.63 3.32 3.08
N ARG A 37 8.41 3.29 3.64
CA ARG A 37 7.21 2.76 3.00
C ARG A 37 7.02 3.45 1.64
N PRO A 38 6.95 2.73 0.50
CA PRO A 38 6.80 3.38 -0.80
C PRO A 38 5.39 3.98 -0.90
N ASN A 39 5.30 5.31 -0.80
CA ASN A 39 4.05 6.08 -0.88
C ASN A 39 3.63 6.38 -2.34
N LYS A 40 4.16 5.68 -3.34
CA LYS A 40 3.80 5.91 -4.74
C LYS A 40 3.55 4.59 -5.48
N LEU A 41 2.29 4.41 -5.89
CA LEU A 41 1.89 3.41 -6.86
C LEU A 41 2.39 3.87 -8.25
N PRO A 42 3.19 3.07 -8.97
CA PRO A 42 3.58 3.41 -10.33
C PRO A 42 2.39 3.12 -11.26
N LEU A 43 1.68 4.17 -11.67
CA LEU A 43 0.72 4.07 -12.77
C LEU A 43 1.51 4.12 -14.08
N SER A 44 1.74 2.96 -14.69
CA SER A 44 2.23 2.88 -16.07
C SER A 44 1.24 3.58 -16.98
N SER A 45 1.66 4.67 -17.61
CA SER A 45 0.91 5.33 -18.67
C SER A 45 0.92 4.42 -19.90
N GLU A 46 -0.07 3.53 -19.99
CA GLU A 46 -0.29 2.74 -21.20
C GLU A 46 -0.70 3.68 -22.34
N ASN A 47 0.29 3.90 -23.22
CA ASN A 47 0.17 4.50 -24.52
C ASN A 47 -0.91 3.79 -25.35
N SER A 48 -2.14 4.31 -25.31
CA SER A 48 -3.21 3.90 -26.22
C SER A 48 -3.00 4.59 -27.56
N GLN A 49 -2.16 3.99 -28.41
CA GLN A 49 -2.23 4.20 -29.85
C GLN A 49 -3.52 3.56 -30.37
N GLN A 50 -4.61 4.31 -30.35
CA GLN A 50 -5.75 4.05 -31.22
C GLN A 50 -6.28 5.38 -31.75
N SER A 51 -5.60 5.86 -32.79
CA SER A 51 -6.03 6.93 -33.65
C SER A 51 -7.27 6.51 -34.45
N SER A 52 -8.43 7.04 -34.09
CA SER A 52 -9.59 7.15 -34.98
C SER A 52 -10.20 8.55 -34.89
N SER A 53 -9.72 9.41 -35.78
CA SER A 53 -10.49 10.45 -36.48
C SER A 53 -11.27 11.49 -35.65
N LYS A 54 -10.59 12.39 -34.92
CA LYS A 54 -11.12 13.73 -34.59
C LYS A 54 -10.10 14.88 -34.62
N SER A 55 -8.84 14.63 -35.01
CA SER A 55 -7.76 15.63 -34.97
C SER A 55 -7.84 16.76 -36.00
N SER A 56 -8.78 16.76 -36.95
CA SER A 56 -8.77 17.77 -38.03
C SER A 56 -9.38 19.12 -37.64
N SER A 57 -10.33 19.16 -36.70
CA SER A 57 -11.04 20.40 -36.34
C SER A 57 -10.24 21.25 -35.34
N THR A 58 -9.57 20.63 -34.37
CA THR A 58 -8.77 21.33 -33.35
C THR A 58 -7.54 21.99 -33.97
N ASN A 59 -6.85 21.30 -34.90
CA ASN A 59 -5.70 21.85 -35.61
C ASN A 59 -6.05 23.13 -36.40
N ARG A 60 -7.21 23.15 -37.07
CA ARG A 60 -7.67 24.36 -37.78
C ARG A 60 -7.98 25.50 -36.83
N ALA A 61 -8.63 25.23 -35.70
CA ALA A 61 -8.91 26.26 -34.70
C ALA A 61 -7.62 26.86 -34.13
N VAL A 62 -6.60 26.04 -33.86
CA VAL A 62 -5.28 26.49 -33.40
C VAL A 62 -4.59 27.37 -34.44
N GLU A 63 -4.63 27.00 -35.72
CA GLU A 63 -4.09 27.82 -36.82
C GLU A 63 -4.77 29.20 -36.92
N PHE A 64 -6.09 29.27 -36.70
CA PHE A 64 -6.81 30.54 -36.66
C PHE A 64 -6.45 31.37 -35.42
N LEU A 65 -6.32 30.75 -34.25
CA LEU A 65 -5.97 31.44 -33.01
C LEU A 65 -4.53 31.98 -33.06
N ASN A 66 -3.61 31.29 -33.73
CA ASN A 66 -2.23 31.75 -33.96
C ASN A 66 -2.12 32.97 -34.90
N GLN A 67 -3.17 33.25 -35.69
CA GLN A 67 -3.24 34.46 -36.52
C GLN A 67 -3.77 35.67 -35.75
N LEU A 68 -4.37 35.47 -34.56
CA LEU A 68 -4.85 36.53 -33.70
C LEU A 68 -3.71 37.04 -32.80
N ASN A 69 -3.73 38.33 -32.48
CA ASN A 69 -2.77 38.93 -31.55
C ASN A 69 -3.05 38.44 -30.12
N GLY A 70 -2.35 37.38 -29.71
CA GLY A 70 -2.45 36.77 -28.40
C GLY A 70 -1.52 35.57 -28.25
N THR A 71 -1.54 34.97 -27.06
CA THR A 71 -0.74 33.79 -26.72
C THR A 71 -1.64 32.56 -26.77
N VAL A 72 -1.23 31.54 -27.55
CA VAL A 72 -1.91 30.24 -27.62
C VAL A 72 -1.09 29.20 -26.87
N THR A 73 -1.71 28.46 -25.96
CA THR A 73 -1.13 27.29 -25.30
C THR A 73 -1.99 26.06 -25.55
N GLN A 74 -1.37 24.91 -25.80
CA GLN A 74 -2.07 23.66 -26.04
C GLN A 74 -1.60 22.60 -25.04
N ASP A 75 -2.54 22.02 -24.29
CA ASP A 75 -2.32 20.91 -23.37
C ASP A 75 -3.26 19.76 -23.74
N GLY A 76 -2.70 18.70 -24.34
CA GLY A 76 -3.48 17.60 -24.93
C GLY A 76 -4.46 18.09 -26.00
N GLU A 77 -5.77 17.86 -25.76
CA GLU A 77 -6.86 18.31 -26.65
C GLU A 77 -7.34 19.74 -26.35
N MET A 78 -6.93 20.32 -25.21
CA MET A 78 -7.37 21.65 -24.78
C MET A 78 -6.48 22.75 -25.35
N VAL A 79 -7.11 23.79 -25.90
CA VAL A 79 -6.44 24.97 -26.46
C VAL A 79 -6.86 26.19 -25.66
N LEU A 80 -5.89 26.86 -25.05
CA LEU A 80 -6.06 28.13 -24.35
C LEU A 80 -5.58 29.28 -25.25
N PHE A 81 -6.36 30.34 -25.35
CA PHE A 81 -5.96 31.58 -26.02
C PHE A 81 -6.13 32.76 -25.05
N VAL A 82 -5.04 33.51 -24.87
CA VAL A 82 -5.01 34.73 -24.07
C VAL A 82 -4.71 35.91 -24.99
N ALA A 83 -5.68 36.80 -25.16
CA ALA A 83 -5.47 38.04 -25.92
C ALA A 83 -4.47 38.97 -25.20
N GLU A 84 -3.69 39.73 -25.96
CA GLU A 84 -2.65 40.65 -25.43
C GLU A 84 -3.23 41.77 -24.54
N ASP A 85 -4.38 42.33 -24.92
CA ASP A 85 -5.11 43.36 -24.16
C ASP A 85 -6.56 42.92 -23.94
N LEU A 86 -6.73 41.98 -23.01
CA LEU A 86 -8.03 41.39 -22.70
C LEU A 86 -9.04 42.44 -22.19
N GLU A 87 -8.57 43.46 -21.47
CA GLU A 87 -9.43 44.50 -20.90
C GLU A 87 -10.10 45.33 -22.00
N ASN A 88 -9.34 45.80 -22.98
CA ASN A 88 -9.88 46.55 -24.10
C ASN A 88 -10.80 45.68 -24.99
N LYS A 89 -10.45 44.41 -25.21
CA LYS A 89 -11.30 43.47 -25.95
C LYS A 89 -12.64 43.25 -25.26
N ILE A 90 -12.67 43.15 -23.93
CA ILE A 90 -13.90 43.03 -23.13
C ILE A 90 -14.73 44.32 -23.22
N LYS A 91 -14.09 45.49 -23.10
CA LYS A 91 -14.75 46.80 -23.23
C LYS A 91 -15.46 46.95 -24.59
N LEU A 92 -14.83 46.49 -25.67
CA LEU A 92 -15.44 46.49 -27.01
C LEU A 92 -16.51 45.40 -27.20
N SER A 93 -16.45 44.31 -26.44
CA SER A 93 -17.43 43.21 -26.51
C SER A 93 -18.73 43.51 -25.75
N SER A 94 -18.73 44.52 -24.89
CA SER A 94 -19.92 44.98 -24.17
C SER A 94 -20.77 45.89 -25.08
N PRO A 95 -22.11 45.81 -25.05
CA PRO A 95 -22.96 46.76 -25.75
C PRO A 95 -22.64 48.19 -25.28
N VAL A 96 -22.10 49.03 -26.17
CA VAL A 96 -21.79 50.42 -25.85
C VAL A 96 -23.09 51.20 -25.72
N SER A 97 -23.60 51.39 -24.50
CA SER A 97 -24.51 52.50 -24.23
C SER A 97 -23.70 53.79 -24.27
N LYS A 98 -24.01 54.66 -25.24
CA LYS A 98 -23.46 56.02 -25.34
C LYS A 98 -23.55 56.72 -23.96
N PRO A 99 -22.48 57.37 -23.48
CA PRO A 99 -22.55 58.17 -22.27
C PRO A 99 -23.05 59.56 -22.68
N ASP A 100 -24.31 59.85 -22.41
CA ASP A 100 -24.76 61.22 -22.20
C ASP A 100 -25.21 61.34 -20.74
N ASP A 101 -24.79 62.44 -20.14
CA ASP A 101 -24.68 62.70 -18.71
C ASP A 101 -26.00 62.65 -17.94
N ILE A 102 -26.17 61.73 -16.96
CA ILE A 102 -26.80 62.08 -15.67
C ILE A 102 -26.43 61.08 -14.56
N ASN A 103 -25.80 61.61 -13.51
CA ASN A 103 -25.47 60.94 -12.25
C ASN A 103 -26.67 60.97 -11.29
N VAL A 104 -27.22 59.80 -10.90
CA VAL A 104 -28.00 59.62 -9.67
C VAL A 104 -27.63 58.27 -9.02
N TRP A 105 -26.77 58.33 -8.01
CA TRP A 105 -26.55 57.26 -7.04
C TRP A 105 -27.75 57.20 -6.06
N SER A 106 -28.58 56.16 -6.15
CA SER A 106 -29.05 55.36 -5.01
C SER A 106 -30.15 54.38 -5.42
N SER A 107 -29.83 53.09 -5.27
CA SER A 107 -30.69 52.01 -4.79
C SER A 107 -32.03 51.75 -5.50
N GLY A 108 -32.07 50.64 -6.23
CA GLY A 108 -33.28 49.83 -6.37
C GLY A 108 -34.24 50.26 -7.47
N MET A 109 -33.94 49.88 -8.71
CA MET A 109 -34.84 50.07 -9.84
C MET A 109 -35.14 48.71 -10.50
N PRO A 110 -36.25 48.03 -10.12
CA PRO A 110 -36.65 46.69 -10.58
C PRO A 110 -37.09 46.58 -12.05
N TRP A 111 -36.71 47.51 -12.92
CA TRP A 111 -37.33 47.67 -14.24
C TRP A 111 -36.47 47.22 -15.43
N LEU A 112 -35.17 46.94 -15.23
CA LEU A 112 -34.28 46.52 -16.33
C LEU A 112 -34.26 45.01 -16.61
N TYR A 113 -34.90 44.18 -15.77
CA TYR A 113 -35.14 42.77 -16.10
C TYR A 113 -36.46 42.51 -16.83
N ARG A 114 -37.40 43.46 -16.83
CA ARG A 114 -38.74 43.25 -17.41
C ARG A 114 -38.87 43.67 -18.87
N GLN A 115 -38.02 44.56 -19.37
CA GLN A 115 -38.24 45.17 -20.70
C GLN A 115 -37.62 44.38 -21.88
N SER A 116 -36.88 43.29 -21.66
CA SER A 116 -36.36 42.43 -22.75
C SER A 116 -37.00 41.02 -22.81
N LEU A 117 -37.91 40.68 -21.90
CA LEU A 117 -38.64 39.40 -21.90
C LEU A 117 -40.15 39.56 -22.19
N SER A 118 -40.61 40.78 -22.47
CA SER A 118 -42.05 41.09 -22.59
C SER A 118 -42.64 40.90 -24.00
N SER A 119 -42.08 40.02 -24.84
CA SER A 119 -42.66 39.73 -26.17
C SER A 119 -42.79 38.25 -26.52
N HIS A 120 -42.39 37.31 -25.65
CA HIS A 120 -42.66 35.88 -25.86
C HIS A 120 -42.66 35.10 -24.54
N VAL A 121 -43.51 35.50 -23.60
CA VAL A 121 -43.95 34.59 -22.54
C VAL A 121 -45.43 34.39 -22.78
N ALA A 122 -45.75 33.52 -23.75
CA ALA A 122 -47.07 32.91 -23.81
C ALA A 122 -47.40 32.39 -22.42
N ALA A 123 -48.64 32.57 -21.96
CA ALA A 123 -49.09 32.15 -20.63
C ALA A 123 -48.70 30.68 -20.39
N ILE A 124 -47.59 30.47 -19.68
CA ILE A 124 -47.11 29.14 -19.32
C ILE A 124 -48.16 28.61 -18.36
N ASP A 125 -48.78 27.50 -18.75
CA ASP A 125 -49.77 26.82 -17.93
C ASP A 125 -49.14 26.46 -16.58
N SER A 126 -49.69 27.01 -15.50
CA SER A 126 -49.17 26.82 -14.15
C SER A 126 -49.15 25.35 -13.73
N SER A 127 -49.99 24.50 -14.33
CA SER A 127 -50.04 23.07 -14.03
C SER A 127 -48.78 22.33 -14.49
N ILE A 128 -48.23 22.70 -15.65
CA ILE A 128 -47.01 22.10 -16.20
C ILE A 128 -45.80 22.47 -15.33
N LEU A 129 -45.78 23.70 -14.81
CA LEU A 129 -44.72 24.16 -13.92
C LEU A 129 -44.74 23.43 -12.56
N THR A 130 -45.93 23.21 -11.99
CA THR A 130 -46.08 22.45 -10.75
C THR A 130 -45.73 20.97 -10.93
N ASP A 131 -46.07 20.38 -12.07
CA ASP A 131 -45.70 19.00 -12.39
C ASP A 131 -44.18 18.87 -12.55
N LEU A 132 -43.55 19.82 -13.26
CA LEU A 132 -42.10 19.88 -13.40
C LEU A 132 -41.40 20.05 -12.03
N GLU A 133 -41.90 20.95 -11.18
CA GLU A 133 -41.38 21.15 -9.82
C GLU A 133 -41.50 19.86 -8.99
N THR A 134 -42.61 19.15 -9.11
CA THR A 134 -42.84 17.88 -8.41
C THR A 134 -41.88 16.79 -8.91
N GLU A 135 -41.67 16.66 -10.22
CA GLU A 135 -40.71 15.70 -10.79
C GLU A 135 -39.25 16.05 -10.44
N ILE A 136 -38.87 17.34 -10.46
CA ILE A 136 -37.54 17.78 -10.01
C ILE A 136 -37.35 17.45 -8.53
N GLY A 137 -38.37 17.64 -7.69
CA GLY A 137 -38.34 17.25 -6.28
C GLY A 137 -38.12 15.75 -6.07
N LYS A 138 -38.76 14.89 -6.89
CA LYS A 138 -38.54 13.44 -6.89
C LYS A 138 -37.10 13.07 -7.29
N ILE A 139 -36.56 13.75 -8.30
CA ILE A 139 -35.17 13.53 -8.73
C ILE A 139 -34.19 13.95 -7.62
N ALA A 140 -34.39 15.12 -7.01
CA ALA A 140 -33.55 15.61 -5.93
C ALA A 140 -33.54 14.63 -4.75
N THR A 141 -34.71 14.21 -4.28
CA THR A 141 -34.83 13.22 -3.20
C THR A 141 -34.22 11.86 -3.54
N SER A 142 -34.33 11.42 -4.79
CA SER A 142 -33.68 10.19 -5.27
C SER A 142 -32.15 10.31 -5.25
N VAL A 143 -31.59 11.44 -5.70
CA VAL A 143 -30.15 11.72 -5.66
C VAL A 143 -29.64 11.81 -4.22
N ASP A 144 -30.39 12.44 -3.32
CA ASP A 144 -30.05 12.51 -1.90
C ASP A 144 -30.00 11.10 -1.29
N SER A 145 -31.00 10.27 -1.59
CA SER A 145 -31.04 8.87 -1.11
C SER A 145 -29.88 8.03 -1.65
N LEU A 146 -29.54 8.18 -2.94
CA LEU A 146 -28.40 7.48 -3.53
C LEU A 146 -27.08 7.93 -2.90
N THR A 147 -26.93 9.23 -2.64
CA THR A 147 -25.72 9.81 -2.04
C THR A 147 -25.55 9.33 -0.61
N GLU A 148 -26.63 9.31 0.18
CA GLU A 148 -26.62 8.74 1.54
C GLU A 148 -26.25 7.25 1.53
N ASN A 149 -26.85 6.47 0.63
CA ASN A 149 -26.53 5.05 0.49
C ASN A 149 -25.07 4.83 0.08
N LEU A 150 -24.53 5.61 -0.86
CA LEU A 150 -23.13 5.55 -1.26
C LEU A 150 -22.19 5.89 -0.10
N ALA A 151 -22.51 6.93 0.67
CA ALA A 151 -21.75 7.30 1.86
C ALA A 151 -21.75 6.16 2.89
N GLY A 152 -22.91 5.52 3.12
CA GLY A 152 -23.05 4.36 3.98
C GLY A 152 -22.17 3.17 3.54
N ILE A 153 -22.21 2.83 2.24
CA ILE A 153 -21.37 1.75 1.67
C ILE A 153 -19.88 2.11 1.76
N SER A 154 -19.51 3.35 1.48
CA SER A 154 -18.12 3.81 1.55
C SER A 154 -17.56 3.74 2.98
N HIS A 155 -18.36 4.13 3.97
CA HIS A 155 -18.00 3.99 5.37
C HIS A 155 -17.90 2.52 5.79
N SER A 156 -18.84 1.67 5.37
CA SER A 156 -18.80 0.23 5.64
C SER A 156 -17.55 -0.43 5.04
N MET A 157 -17.23 -0.12 3.78
CA MET A 157 -16.00 -0.58 3.13
C MET A 157 -14.76 -0.11 3.90
N SER A 158 -14.71 1.17 4.28
CA SER A 158 -13.58 1.71 5.06
C SER A 158 -13.43 1.01 6.41
N ALA A 159 -14.53 0.74 7.12
CA ALA A 159 -14.52 0.00 8.37
C ALA A 159 -13.99 -1.43 8.20
N LEU A 160 -14.45 -2.14 7.16
CA LEU A 160 -13.94 -3.48 6.83
C LEU A 160 -12.44 -3.46 6.54
N THR A 161 -11.92 -2.45 5.84
CA THR A 161 -10.47 -2.35 5.60
C THR A 161 -9.68 -2.16 6.89
N VAL A 162 -10.20 -1.39 7.84
CA VAL A 162 -9.59 -1.21 9.16
C VAL A 162 -9.60 -2.53 9.94
N GLU A 163 -10.73 -3.22 9.98
CA GLU A 163 -10.87 -4.52 10.65
C GLU A 163 -9.92 -5.58 10.07
N CYS A 164 -9.73 -5.60 8.75
CA CYS A 164 -8.74 -6.45 8.08
C CYS A 164 -7.31 -6.16 8.55
N LEU A 165 -6.93 -4.89 8.67
CA LEU A 165 -5.60 -4.50 9.13
C LEU A 165 -5.39 -4.83 10.62
N GLU A 166 -6.41 -4.64 11.45
CA GLU A 166 -6.38 -5.01 12.86
C GLU A 166 -6.24 -6.52 13.03
N THR A 167 -7.04 -7.30 12.29
CA THR A 167 -6.96 -8.76 12.29
C THR A 167 -5.59 -9.24 11.82
N TYR A 168 -5.04 -8.64 10.76
CA TYR A 168 -3.70 -8.98 10.26
C TYR A 168 -2.63 -8.73 11.32
N ARG A 169 -2.64 -7.56 11.96
CA ARG A 169 -1.73 -7.24 13.06
C ARG A 169 -1.82 -8.26 14.17
N ASP A 170 -3.03 -8.59 14.60
CA ASP A 170 -3.27 -9.51 15.72
C ASP A 170 -2.82 -10.94 15.40
N VAL A 171 -3.04 -11.41 14.16
CA VAL A 171 -2.56 -12.73 13.70
C VAL A 171 -1.03 -12.75 13.68
N VAL A 172 -0.39 -11.72 13.13
CA VAL A 172 1.07 -11.63 13.12
C VAL A 172 1.64 -11.67 14.54
N CYS A 173 1.10 -10.88 15.47
CA CYS A 173 1.53 -10.91 16.88
C CYS A 173 1.35 -12.30 17.50
N LYS A 174 0.18 -12.93 17.34
CA LYS A 174 -0.07 -14.29 17.86
C LYS A 174 0.87 -15.33 17.25
N THR A 175 1.20 -15.22 15.97
CA THR A 175 2.17 -16.10 15.31
C THR A 175 3.57 -15.88 15.88
N CYS A 176 3.99 -14.64 16.11
CA CYS A 176 5.27 -14.34 16.76
C CYS A 176 5.35 -14.96 18.17
N ASP A 177 4.29 -14.82 18.97
CA ASP A 177 4.22 -15.41 20.31
C ASP A 177 4.27 -16.94 20.27
N ALA A 178 3.57 -17.57 19.31
CA ALA A 178 3.59 -19.02 19.14
C ALA A 178 4.97 -19.55 18.73
N VAL A 179 5.67 -18.82 17.84
CA VAL A 179 7.04 -19.16 17.43
C VAL A 179 8.02 -18.96 18.58
N ASP A 180 7.91 -17.89 19.36
CA ASP A 180 8.73 -17.67 20.57
C ASP A 180 8.53 -18.81 21.58
N LEU A 181 7.29 -19.23 21.80
CA LEU A 181 6.99 -20.39 22.63
C LEU A 181 7.61 -21.68 22.08
N ASN A 182 7.61 -21.87 20.76
CA ASN A 182 8.24 -23.02 20.11
C ASN A 182 9.76 -23.02 20.29
N ILE A 183 10.41 -21.86 20.16
CA ILE A 183 11.84 -21.70 20.40
C ILE A 183 12.17 -22.09 21.85
N LYS A 184 11.42 -21.53 22.82
CA LYS A 184 11.57 -21.89 24.25
C LYS A 184 11.40 -23.40 24.48
N SER A 185 10.37 -24.00 23.87
CA SER A 185 10.09 -25.42 23.99
C SER A 185 11.22 -26.28 23.42
N THR A 186 11.84 -25.85 22.31
CA THR A 186 12.97 -26.53 21.68
C THR A 186 14.20 -26.51 22.60
N TYR A 187 14.50 -25.38 23.25
CA TYR A 187 15.58 -25.31 24.24
C TYR A 187 15.29 -26.14 25.49
N GLN A 188 14.04 -26.15 25.96
CA GLN A 188 13.64 -27.00 27.08
C GLN A 188 13.76 -28.49 26.74
N LEU A 189 13.38 -28.89 25.53
CA LEU A 189 13.57 -30.25 25.03
C LEU A 189 15.06 -30.61 24.99
N MET A 190 15.91 -29.71 24.50
CA MET A 190 17.37 -29.92 24.46
C MET A 190 17.95 -30.17 25.87
N ALA A 191 17.56 -29.35 26.85
CA ALA A 191 17.98 -29.54 28.23
C ALA A 191 17.50 -30.89 28.80
N LYS A 192 16.27 -31.29 28.48
CA LYS A 192 15.70 -32.58 28.90
C LYS A 192 16.39 -33.78 28.25
N CYS A 193 16.79 -33.67 26.97
CA CYS A 193 17.59 -34.70 26.31
C CYS A 193 18.97 -34.85 26.96
N GLU A 194 19.60 -33.75 27.36
CA GLU A 194 20.88 -33.80 28.06
C GLU A 194 20.75 -34.46 29.44
N GLU A 195 19.70 -34.11 30.20
CA GLU A 195 19.38 -34.72 31.48
C GLU A 195 19.12 -36.23 31.34
N LEU A 196 18.36 -36.63 30.33
CA LEU A 196 18.11 -38.04 29.99
C LEU A 196 19.39 -38.78 29.64
N SER A 197 20.26 -38.18 28.82
CA SER A 197 21.55 -38.78 28.45
C SER A 197 22.42 -39.01 29.68
N LYS A 198 22.45 -38.05 30.62
CA LYS A 198 23.17 -38.19 31.90
C LYS A 198 22.59 -39.31 32.77
N SER A 199 21.27 -39.40 32.88
CA SER A 199 20.61 -40.43 33.70
C SER A 199 20.75 -41.84 33.10
N MET A 200 20.99 -41.96 31.79
CA MET A 200 21.15 -43.23 31.09
C MET A 200 22.56 -43.84 31.23
N LYS A 201 23.57 -43.08 31.68
CA LYS A 201 24.97 -43.56 31.84
C LYS A 201 25.11 -44.88 32.63
N PRO A 202 24.42 -45.11 33.76
CA PRO A 202 24.53 -46.37 34.51
C PRO A 202 24.00 -47.58 33.75
N ILE A 203 23.01 -47.40 32.87
CA ILE A 203 22.44 -48.49 32.06
C ILE A 203 23.49 -49.04 31.10
N TYR A 204 24.31 -48.18 30.49
CA TYR A 204 25.40 -48.61 29.62
C TYR A 204 26.46 -49.42 30.38
N LYS A 205 26.82 -49.02 31.61
CA LYS A 205 27.72 -49.78 32.48
C LYS A 205 27.16 -51.15 32.83
N LEU A 206 25.87 -51.22 33.17
CA LEU A 206 25.21 -52.49 33.43
C LEU A 206 25.22 -53.42 32.20
N ALA A 207 25.00 -52.86 31.00
CA ALA A 207 25.06 -53.62 29.76
C ALA A 207 26.45 -54.19 29.48
N GLU A 208 27.52 -53.50 29.89
CA GLU A 208 28.89 -53.98 29.80
C GLU A 208 29.16 -55.15 30.77
N HIS A 209 28.75 -55.02 32.04
CA HIS A 209 28.84 -56.12 33.00
C HIS A 209 28.11 -57.38 32.55
N ILE A 210 26.94 -57.23 31.91
CA ILE A 210 26.20 -58.38 31.35
C ILE A 210 27.00 -59.05 30.23
N LYS A 211 27.68 -58.27 29.37
CA LYS A 211 28.54 -58.83 28.31
C LYS A 211 29.75 -59.56 28.88
N GLU A 212 30.38 -59.02 29.92
CA GLU A 212 31.50 -59.68 30.61
C GLU A 212 31.07 -61.02 31.21
N ILE A 213 29.93 -61.05 31.89
CA ILE A 213 29.37 -62.30 32.45
C ILE A 213 29.11 -63.30 31.33
N LYS A 214 28.49 -62.88 30.22
CA LYS A 214 28.27 -63.74 29.05
C LYS A 214 29.58 -64.32 28.52
N HIS A 215 30.62 -63.50 28.39
CA HIS A 215 31.93 -63.94 27.90
C HIS A 215 32.60 -64.95 28.84
N PHE A 216 32.54 -64.74 30.15
CA PHE A 216 33.02 -65.70 31.13
C PHE A 216 32.29 -67.05 31.03
N LEU A 217 30.97 -67.03 30.82
CA LEU A 217 30.18 -68.24 30.62
C LEU A 217 30.61 -68.98 29.34
N GLU A 218 30.86 -68.28 28.24
CA GLU A 218 31.33 -68.88 26.98
C GLU A 218 32.71 -69.55 27.12
N ILE A 219 33.67 -68.91 27.82
CA ILE A 219 34.98 -69.53 28.08
C ILE A 219 34.84 -70.79 28.93
N PHE A 220 33.99 -70.73 29.97
CA PHE A 220 33.76 -71.85 30.86
C PHE A 220 33.15 -73.05 30.11
N GLU A 221 32.17 -72.80 29.25
CA GLU A 221 31.56 -73.82 28.39
C GLU A 221 32.59 -74.45 27.43
N ASN A 222 33.43 -73.64 26.78
CA ASN A 222 34.47 -74.11 25.87
C ASN A 222 35.60 -74.90 26.55
N THR A 223 35.81 -74.70 27.86
CA THR A 223 36.83 -75.44 28.64
C THR A 223 36.29 -76.78 29.14
N MET A 224 34.97 -76.91 29.27
CA MET A 224 34.30 -78.09 29.82
C MET A 224 33.83 -79.10 28.75
N ASN A 225 33.76 -78.69 27.49
CA ASN A 225 33.60 -79.56 26.31
C ASN A 225 34.95 -79.97 25.73
#